data_AF-A0A1I8I1A4-F1
#
_entry.id   AF-A0A1I8I1A4-F1
#
_cell.length_a   1.000
_cell.length_b   1.000
_cell.length_c   1.000
_cell.angle_alpha   90.00
_cell.angle_beta   90.00
_cell.angle_gamma   90.00
#
_symmetry.space_group_name_H-M   'P 1'
#
loop_
_entity.id
_entity.type
_entity.pdbx_description
1 polymer ?
#
loop_
_entity_poly.entity_id
_entity_poly.type
_entity_poly.pdbx_seq_one_letter_code
_entity_poly.pdbx_strand_id
1 'polypeptide(L)'
;GTYYEAGATLYGPNTLAYYAWHLARLMSHLLGTGSQPPLQLQASDANLDKSQRLEQIAGQPNTGYDFAGLTANFGDPLNATRRAYAPGESVQLSFISCNPRNSLALRGHSFVLVERYSERLHRWIVASTDSGLYT
;
A
#
# COMPACT_ATOMS: atom_id res chain seq x y z
N GLY A 1 -34.15 6.12 -1.18
CA GLY A 1 -33.05 5.13 -1.13
C GLY A 1 -32.07 5.61 -0.10
N THR A 2 -31.80 4.82 0.93
CA THR A 2 -30.75 5.13 1.91
C THR A 2 -29.41 4.81 1.28
N TYR A 3 -28.72 5.88 0.88
CA TYR A 3 -27.45 5.91 0.18
C TYR A 3 -26.37 5.16 0.97
N TYR A 4 -25.40 4.56 0.28
CA TYR A 4 -24.30 3.71 0.78
C TYR A 4 -23.80 4.04 2.20
N GLU A 5 -23.63 5.32 2.51
CA GLU A 5 -23.17 5.85 3.81
C GLU A 5 -24.11 5.51 4.98
N ALA A 6 -25.43 5.59 4.77
CA ALA A 6 -26.42 5.24 5.79
C ALA A 6 -26.44 3.72 6.07
N GLY A 7 -26.20 2.89 5.05
CA GLY A 7 -26.05 1.44 5.20
C GLY A 7 -24.71 1.04 5.85
N ALA A 8 -23.67 1.84 5.67
CA ALA A 8 -22.36 1.65 6.30
C ALA A 8 -22.29 2.17 7.76
N THR A 9 -23.39 2.71 8.29
CA THR A 9 -23.48 3.17 9.67
C THR A 9 -23.65 1.98 10.62
N LEU A 10 -22.53 1.40 11.07
CA LEU A 10 -22.47 0.11 11.77
C LEU A 10 -23.28 0.03 13.07
N TYR A 11 -23.42 1.13 13.81
CA TYR A 11 -24.11 1.16 15.12
C TYR A 11 -25.53 1.74 15.02
N GLY A 12 -26.07 1.84 13.80
CA GLY A 12 -27.44 2.28 13.56
C GLY A 12 -27.62 3.81 13.56
N PRO A 13 -28.86 4.29 13.50
CA PRO A 13 -29.19 5.69 13.16
C PRO A 13 -28.64 6.72 14.15
N ASN A 14 -28.33 6.32 15.39
CA ASN A 14 -27.82 7.21 16.43
C ASN A 14 -26.29 7.27 16.52
N THR A 15 -25.57 6.62 15.59
CA THR A 15 -24.09 6.59 15.58
C THR A 15 -23.49 8.00 15.63
N LEU A 16 -23.98 8.91 14.78
CA LEU A 16 -23.50 10.30 14.76
C LEU A 16 -23.75 11.03 16.08
N ALA A 17 -24.95 10.91 16.63
CA ALA A 17 -25.33 11.57 17.88
C ALA A 17 -24.46 11.10 19.06
N TYR A 18 -24.15 9.80 19.11
CA TYR A 18 -23.28 9.22 20.12
C TYR A 18 -21.83 9.75 20.02
N TYR A 19 -21.25 9.78 18.82
CA TYR A 19 -19.90 10.35 18.62
C TYR A 19 -19.86 11.86 18.93
N ALA A 20 -20.88 12.62 18.53
CA ALA A 20 -20.97 14.05 18.83
C ALA A 20 -21.03 14.31 20.35
N TRP A 21 -21.84 13.53 21.08
CA TRP A 21 -21.90 13.60 22.54
C TRP A 21 -20.54 13.26 23.20
N HIS A 22 -19.86 12.22 22.71
CA HIS A 22 -18.57 11.81 23.26
C HIS A 22 -17.48 12.87 23.02
N LEU A 23 -17.43 13.46 21.82
CA LEU A 23 -16.50 14.55 21.50
C LEU A 23 -16.74 15.80 22.35
N ALA A 24 -18.00 16.19 22.54
CA ALA A 24 -18.34 17.33 23.41
C ALA A 24 -17.90 17.10 24.87
N ARG A 25 -18.04 15.86 25.36
CA ARG A 25 -17.55 15.46 26.68
C ARG A 25 -16.03 15.52 26.77
N LEU A 26 -15.30 15.00 25.77
CA LEU A 26 -13.84 15.08 25.70
C LEU A 26 -13.35 16.53 25.71
N MET A 27 -13.97 17.40 24.91
CA MET A 27 -13.64 18.83 24.88
C MET A 27 -13.89 19.51 26.23
N SER A 28 -15.00 19.18 26.91
CA SER A 28 -15.31 19.73 28.23
C SER A 28 -14.29 19.30 29.30
N HIS A 29 -13.75 18.09 29.20
CA HIS A 29 -12.65 17.62 30.06
C HIS A 29 -11.34 18.34 29.74
N LEU A 30 -11.00 18.55 28.46
CA LEU A 30 -9.79 19.27 28.04
C LEU A 30 -9.80 20.74 28.49
N LEU A 31 -10.96 21.39 28.43
CA LEU A 31 -11.14 22.80 28.80
C LEU A 31 -11.34 23.01 30.31
N GLY A 32 -11.48 21.94 31.09
CA GLY A 32 -11.74 22.02 32.54
C GLY A 32 -13.12 22.61 32.89
N THR A 33 -14.04 22.70 31.92
CA THR A 33 -15.36 23.33 32.07
C THR A 33 -16.44 22.36 32.54
N GLY A 34 -16.14 21.06 32.64
CA GLY A 34 -17.12 20.01 32.95
C GLY A 34 -17.01 19.41 34.36
N SER A 35 -18.14 19.29 35.07
CA SER A 35 -18.30 18.46 36.28
C SER A 35 -18.64 17.00 35.91
N GLN A 36 -17.97 16.47 34.89
CA GLN A 36 -18.23 15.13 34.37
C GLN A 36 -17.31 14.12 35.08
N PRO A 37 -17.77 12.87 35.28
CA PRO A 37 -16.94 11.83 35.87
C PRO A 37 -15.66 11.62 35.03
N PRO A 38 -14.52 11.31 35.68
CA PRO A 38 -13.24 11.16 34.99
C PRO A 38 -13.36 10.17 33.84
N LEU A 39 -12.69 10.49 32.73
CA LEU A 39 -12.63 9.60 31.58
C LEU A 39 -11.97 8.29 32.03
N GLN A 40 -12.73 7.21 32.02
CA GLN A 40 -12.18 5.88 32.23
C GLN A 40 -11.57 5.41 30.92
N LEU A 41 -10.26 5.17 30.93
CA LEU A 41 -9.63 4.44 29.86
C LEU A 41 -10.11 2.99 29.94
N GLN A 42 -11.07 2.61 29.09
CA GLN A 42 -11.28 1.20 28.82
C GLN A 42 -10.07 0.72 28.02
N ALA A 43 -9.21 -0.05 28.67
CA ALA A 43 -8.19 -0.81 27.95
C ALA A 43 -8.91 -1.76 26.99
N SER A 44 -8.76 -1.54 25.68
CA SER A 44 -9.17 -2.56 24.72
C SER A 44 -8.13 -3.67 24.78
N ASP A 45 -8.42 -4.72 25.54
CA ASP A 45 -7.57 -5.91 25.67
C ASP A 45 -7.55 -6.78 24.41
N ALA A 46 -8.25 -6.35 23.36
CA ALA A 46 -8.17 -7.01 22.08
C ALA A 46 -6.82 -6.67 21.46
N ASN A 47 -5.84 -7.56 21.65
CA ASN A 47 -4.76 -7.71 20.69
C ASN A 47 -5.41 -8.05 19.34
N LEU A 48 -5.75 -7.01 18.58
CA LEU A 48 -6.40 -7.10 17.27
C LEU A 48 -5.41 -7.49 16.18
N ASP A 49 -4.17 -7.86 16.53
CA ASP A 49 -3.23 -8.45 15.61
C ASP A 49 -3.73 -9.83 15.15
N LYS A 50 -4.61 -9.77 14.16
CA LYS A 50 -5.17 -10.91 13.44
C LYS A 50 -4.31 -11.26 12.23
N SER A 51 -3.06 -10.80 12.15
CA SER A 51 -2.13 -11.10 11.04
C SER A 51 -2.10 -12.61 10.74
N GLN A 52 -2.07 -13.44 11.79
CA GLN A 52 -2.09 -14.90 11.67
C GLN A 52 -3.47 -15.50 11.28
N ARG A 53 -4.58 -14.77 11.44
CA ARG A 53 -5.93 -15.23 11.06
C ARG A 53 -6.31 -14.89 9.63
N LEU A 54 -5.68 -13.87 9.04
CA LEU A 54 -5.95 -13.46 7.65
C LEU A 54 -5.48 -14.52 6.65
N GLU A 55 -4.36 -15.19 6.91
CA GLU A 55 -3.86 -16.27 6.04
C GLU A 55 -4.81 -17.48 5.99
N GLN A 56 -5.58 -17.73 7.07
CA GLN A 56 -6.50 -18.87 7.17
C GLN A 56 -7.87 -18.63 6.51
N ILE A 57 -8.30 -17.37 6.37
CA ILE A 57 -9.62 -17.02 5.81
C ILE A 57 -9.52 -16.67 4.32
N ALA A 58 -8.37 -16.19 3.85
CA ALA A 58 -8.25 -15.60 2.52
C ALA A 58 -8.42 -16.60 1.37
N GLY A 59 -8.28 -17.91 1.58
CA GLY A 59 -8.39 -18.93 0.52
C GLY A 59 -7.40 -18.72 -0.64
N GLN A 60 -6.45 -17.78 -0.50
CA GLN A 60 -5.46 -17.47 -1.51
C GLN A 60 -4.34 -18.50 -1.37
N PRO A 61 -4.07 -19.30 -2.42
CA PRO A 61 -2.98 -20.26 -2.36
C PRO A 61 -1.67 -19.53 -2.03
N ASN A 62 -0.87 -20.15 -1.18
CA ASN A 62 0.51 -19.73 -0.95
C ASN A 62 1.20 -19.64 -2.31
N THR A 63 2.01 -18.60 -2.52
CA THR A 63 2.78 -18.46 -3.74
C THR A 63 3.76 -19.61 -3.81
N GLY A 64 3.54 -20.52 -4.76
CA GLY A 64 4.44 -21.65 -5.00
C GLY A 64 5.82 -21.21 -5.48
N TYR A 65 6.64 -22.18 -5.90
CA TYR A 65 7.94 -21.87 -6.48
C TYR A 65 7.78 -21.24 -7.87
N ASP A 66 8.48 -20.12 -8.11
CA ASP A 66 8.55 -19.49 -9.42
C ASP A 66 9.57 -20.23 -10.31
N PHE A 67 9.25 -20.35 -11.60
CA PHE A 67 10.12 -21.01 -12.60
C PHE A 67 10.32 -20.13 -13.82
N ALA A 68 11.58 -19.82 -14.14
CA ALA A 68 11.96 -18.94 -15.26
C ALA A 68 11.87 -19.61 -16.66
N GLY A 69 11.66 -20.93 -16.72
CA GLY A 69 11.74 -21.72 -17.95
C GLY A 69 13.00 -22.58 -18.04
N LEU A 70 13.09 -23.42 -19.07
CA LEU A 70 14.22 -24.35 -19.24
C LEU A 70 15.47 -23.69 -19.84
N THR A 71 15.29 -22.61 -20.60
CA THR A 71 16.35 -21.99 -21.41
C THR A 71 16.51 -20.49 -21.14
N ALA A 72 15.89 -19.97 -20.08
CA ALA A 72 15.92 -18.55 -19.72
C ALA A 72 16.07 -18.36 -18.21
N ASN A 73 16.56 -17.18 -17.82
CA ASN A 73 16.79 -16.81 -16.44
C ASN A 73 15.88 -15.66 -16.01
N PHE A 74 15.66 -15.53 -14.70
CA PHE A 74 15.03 -14.33 -14.15
C PHE A 74 15.87 -13.08 -14.47
N GLY A 75 15.20 -12.02 -14.93
CA GLY A 75 15.81 -10.78 -15.40
C GLY A 75 16.05 -10.72 -16.91
N ASP A 76 15.88 -11.82 -17.65
CA ASP A 76 16.06 -11.79 -19.11
C ASP A 76 14.95 -10.98 -19.79
N PRO A 77 15.28 -10.11 -20.77
CA PRO A 77 14.28 -9.35 -21.50
C PRO A 77 13.51 -10.24 -22.50
N LEU A 78 12.19 -10.13 -22.49
CA LEU A 78 11.30 -10.82 -23.42
C LEU A 78 11.09 -10.04 -24.72
N ASN A 79 11.22 -8.71 -24.66
CA ASN A 79 10.98 -7.81 -25.79
C ASN A 79 12.19 -6.93 -26.05
N ALA A 80 12.54 -6.73 -27.33
CA ALA A 80 13.57 -5.80 -27.74
C ALA A 80 13.02 -4.36 -27.81
N THR A 81 13.80 -3.38 -27.34
CA THR A 81 13.46 -1.96 -27.44
C THR A 81 14.07 -1.32 -28.69
N ARG A 82 13.52 -0.17 -29.09
CA ARG A 82 14.10 0.64 -30.15
C ARG A 82 15.35 1.36 -29.63
N ARG A 83 16.25 1.72 -30.55
CA ARG A 83 17.47 2.47 -30.20
C ARG A 83 17.21 3.91 -29.78
N ALA A 84 16.09 4.50 -30.20
CA ALA A 84 15.75 5.88 -29.93
C ALA A 84 14.23 6.06 -29.83
N TYR A 85 13.82 7.02 -29.01
CA TYR A 85 12.44 7.42 -28.77
C TYR A 85 12.35 8.96 -28.76
N ALA A 86 11.22 9.49 -29.19
CA ALA A 86 10.92 10.91 -29.12
C ALA A 86 10.23 11.27 -27.78
N PRO A 87 10.34 12.53 -27.31
CA PRO A 87 9.61 12.98 -26.13
C PRO A 87 8.10 12.76 -26.27
N GLY A 88 7.48 12.14 -25.26
CA GLY A 88 6.05 11.80 -25.24
C GLY A 88 5.72 10.41 -25.76
N GLU A 89 6.69 9.68 -26.34
CA GLU A 89 6.50 8.27 -26.66
C GLU A 89 6.61 7.38 -25.41
N SER A 90 5.83 6.30 -25.39
CA SER A 90 5.89 5.28 -24.34
C SER A 90 6.90 4.18 -24.70
N VAL A 91 7.73 3.82 -23.73
CA VAL A 91 8.68 2.70 -23.83
C VAL A 91 8.13 1.52 -23.04
N GLN A 92 8.01 0.35 -23.68
CA GLN A 92 7.56 -0.88 -23.03
C GLN A 92 8.69 -1.90 -23.00
N LEU A 93 9.02 -2.38 -21.80
CA LEU A 93 9.93 -3.50 -21.58
C LEU A 93 9.21 -4.59 -20.80
N SER A 94 9.62 -5.84 -21.03
CA SER A 94 9.10 -6.99 -20.30
C SER A 94 10.25 -7.90 -19.97
N PHE A 95 10.32 -8.34 -18.73
CA PHE A 95 11.38 -9.20 -18.20
C PHE A 95 10.75 -10.44 -17.59
N ILE A 96 11.52 -11.54 -17.58
CA ILE A 96 11.16 -12.73 -16.80
C ILE A 96 11.33 -12.38 -15.32
N SER A 97 10.26 -12.46 -14.54
CA SER A 97 10.26 -12.09 -13.11
C SER A 97 9.61 -13.16 -12.25
N CYS A 98 9.96 -13.15 -10.98
CA CYS A 98 9.29 -13.91 -9.93
C CYS A 98 7.99 -13.22 -9.49
N ASN A 99 7.19 -13.90 -8.67
CA ASN A 99 6.00 -13.35 -8.06
C ASN A 99 6.35 -12.17 -7.14
N PRO A 100 5.76 -10.97 -7.34
CA PRO A 100 6.09 -9.78 -6.56
C PRO A 100 5.78 -9.92 -5.06
N ARG A 101 4.92 -10.88 -4.66
CA ARG A 101 4.62 -11.17 -3.25
C ARG A 101 5.85 -11.66 -2.47
N ASN A 102 6.85 -12.22 -3.17
CA ASN A 102 8.10 -12.66 -2.55
C ASN A 102 8.98 -11.48 -2.06
N SER A 103 8.68 -10.25 -2.48
CA SER A 103 9.47 -9.05 -2.19
C SER A 103 8.81 -8.09 -1.19
N LEU A 104 7.70 -8.47 -0.55
CA LEU A 104 6.93 -7.59 0.34
C LEU A 104 7.68 -7.09 1.59
N ALA A 105 8.80 -7.74 1.96
CA ALA A 105 9.64 -7.33 3.08
C ALA A 105 10.68 -6.25 2.72
N LEU A 106 10.84 -5.91 1.43
CA LEU A 106 11.85 -4.97 0.96
C LEU A 106 11.33 -3.53 1.04
N ARG A 107 11.41 -2.91 2.22
CA ARG A 107 11.11 -1.47 2.38
C ARG A 107 12.18 -0.61 1.71
N GLY A 108 11.76 0.38 0.92
CA GLY A 108 12.66 1.36 0.30
C GLY A 108 13.30 0.91 -1.01
N HIS A 109 12.82 -0.19 -1.60
CA HIS A 109 13.23 -0.68 -2.90
C HIS A 109 12.12 -0.46 -3.95
N SER A 110 12.51 -0.36 -5.21
CA SER A 110 11.61 -0.25 -6.36
C SER A 110 11.75 -1.48 -7.25
N PHE A 111 10.64 -1.92 -7.86
CA PHE A 111 10.66 -3.02 -8.82
C PHE A 111 11.27 -2.60 -10.17
N VAL A 112 11.16 -1.32 -10.51
CA VAL A 112 11.71 -0.75 -11.73
C VAL A 112 12.44 0.56 -11.45
N LEU A 113 13.58 0.75 -12.12
CA LEU A 113 14.37 1.97 -12.10
C LEU A 113 14.61 2.41 -13.54
N VAL A 114 14.29 3.66 -13.85
CA VAL A 114 14.71 4.31 -15.09
C VAL A 114 15.94 5.12 -14.76
N GLU A 115 17.08 4.73 -15.34
CA GLU A 115 18.36 5.39 -15.09
C GLU A 115 18.84 6.15 -16.32
N ARG A 116 19.49 7.29 -16.06
CA ARG A 116 20.17 8.08 -17.08
C ARG A 116 21.67 8.09 -16.81
N TYR A 117 22.46 7.76 -17.82
CA TYR A 117 23.91 7.87 -17.73
C TYR A 117 24.33 9.35 -17.73
N SER A 118 25.11 9.76 -16.74
CA SER A 118 25.68 11.09 -16.65
C SER A 118 27.15 11.06 -17.06
N GLU A 119 27.45 11.60 -18.24
CA GLU A 119 28.83 11.68 -18.75
C GLU A 119 29.73 12.48 -17.81
N ARG A 120 29.23 13.57 -17.21
CA ARG A 120 29.99 14.40 -16.28
C ARG A 120 30.45 13.65 -15.03
N LEU A 121 29.63 12.75 -14.51
CA LEU A 121 29.90 12.01 -13.28
C LEU A 121 30.36 10.57 -13.55
N HIS A 122 30.44 10.18 -14.83
CA HIS A 122 30.71 8.82 -15.30
C HIS A 122 29.92 7.74 -14.55
N ARG A 123 28.64 8.00 -14.27
CA ARG A 123 27.76 7.07 -13.53
C ARG A 123 26.29 7.17 -13.95
N TRP A 124 25.54 6.09 -13.72
CA TRP A 124 24.09 6.05 -13.83
C TRP A 124 23.43 6.78 -12.66
N ILE A 125 22.36 7.52 -12.96
CA ILE A 125 21.56 8.26 -11.98
C ILE A 125 20.10 7.89 -12.19
N VAL A 126 19.41 7.53 -11.11
CA VAL A 126 17.97 7.25 -11.14
C VAL A 126 17.21 8.51 -11.56
N ALA A 127 16.46 8.39 -12.65
CA ALA A 127 15.60 9.45 -13.20
C ALA A 127 14.12 9.23 -12.83
N SER A 128 13.66 7.98 -12.75
CA SER A 128 12.29 7.62 -12.33
C SER A 128 12.25 6.24 -11.65
N THR A 129 11.22 6.02 -10.85
CA THR A 129 10.93 4.78 -10.11
C THR A 129 9.49 4.34 -10.35
N ASP A 130 9.12 3.13 -9.92
CA ASP A 130 7.75 2.58 -9.96
C ASP A 130 6.70 3.38 -9.17
N SER A 131 7.13 4.24 -8.23
CA SER A 131 6.26 5.21 -7.54
C SER A 131 6.00 6.50 -8.34
N GLY A 132 6.70 6.68 -9.46
CA GLY A 132 6.54 7.83 -10.35
C GLY A 132 5.29 7.73 -11.21
N LEU A 133 4.74 8.89 -11.61
CA LEU A 133 3.56 8.95 -12.50
C LEU A 133 3.83 8.49 -13.94
N TYR A 134 5.09 8.40 -14.34
CA TYR A 134 5.52 8.22 -15.73
C TYR A 134 6.23 6.87 -15.97
N THR A 135 6.11 5.93 -15.03
CA THR A 135 6.79 4.63 -15.06
C THR A 135 5.82 3.49 -14.88
#